data_AF-A0A9P5YFM2-F1
#
_entry.id   AF-A0A9P5YFM2-F1
#
_cell.length_a   1.000
_cell.length_b   1.000
_cell.length_c   1.000
_cell.angle_alpha   90.00
_cell.angle_beta   90.00
_cell.angle_gamma   90.00
#
_symmetry.space_group_name_H-M   'P 1'
#
loop_
_entity.id
_entity.type
_entity.pdbx_description
1 polymer ?
#
loop_
_entity_poly.entity_id
_entity_poly.type
_entity_poly.pdbx_seq_one_letter_code
_entity_poly.pdbx_strand_id
1 'polypeptide(L)'
;MVYIHSWQEYQDAAEALYAKSPNNARYCVKWKSSEGKLVLKITDNTTCIKFKTYSSIFLNRFEALNLSLMRKMQNKRLEMPPTHTPEVSLQTEQARASPLPGATSSSVPSAPGTPVSGGVKKKKPKKKK
;
A
#
# COMPACT_ATOMS: atom_id res chain seq x y z
N MET A 1 -1.65 27.95 -20.61
CA MET A 1 -2.46 26.90 -19.95
C MET A 1 -2.93 25.92 -21.02
N VAL A 2 -2.29 24.74 -21.14
CA VAL A 2 -2.46 23.85 -22.29
C VAL A 2 -3.36 22.66 -21.94
N TYR A 3 -4.18 22.21 -22.88
CA TYR A 3 -4.93 20.95 -22.76
C TYR A 3 -4.18 19.83 -23.44
N ILE A 4 -3.88 18.78 -22.70
CA ILE A 4 -3.33 17.54 -23.24
C ILE A 4 -4.52 16.60 -23.47
N HIS A 5 -4.59 16.01 -24.67
CA HIS A 5 -5.67 15.09 -25.05
C HIS A 5 -5.32 13.63 -24.78
N SER A 6 -4.04 13.26 -24.85
CA SER A 6 -3.57 11.93 -24.50
C SER A 6 -3.45 11.78 -22.98
N TRP A 7 -4.04 10.73 -22.42
CA TRP A 7 -3.91 10.46 -20.99
C TRP A 7 -2.47 10.17 -20.57
N GLN A 8 -1.73 9.39 -21.38
CA GLN A 8 -0.36 8.99 -21.05
C GLN A 8 0.56 10.21 -20.97
N GLU A 9 0.46 11.10 -21.94
CA GLU A 9 1.22 12.35 -21.98
C GLU A 9 0.84 13.27 -20.80
N TYR A 10 -0.45 13.35 -20.45
CA TYR A 10 -0.88 14.13 -19.29
C TYR A 10 -0.32 13.57 -17.98
N GLN A 11 -0.34 12.25 -17.82
CA GLN A 11 0.17 11.59 -16.62
C GLN A 11 1.68 11.83 -16.47
N ASP A 12 2.46 11.62 -17.53
CA ASP A 12 3.90 11.83 -17.52
C ASP A 12 4.25 13.29 -17.21
N ALA A 13 3.60 14.23 -17.91
CA ALA A 13 3.79 15.66 -17.67
C ALA A 13 3.39 16.08 -16.25
N ALA A 14 2.33 15.49 -15.68
CA ALA A 14 1.91 15.78 -14.31
C ALA A 14 2.92 15.29 -13.28
N GLU A 15 3.45 14.08 -13.46
CA GLU A 15 4.48 13.53 -12.57
C GLU A 15 5.80 14.28 -12.70
N ALA A 16 6.21 14.65 -13.91
CA ALA A 16 7.41 15.45 -14.15
C ALA A 16 7.31 16.85 -13.53
N LEU A 17 6.16 17.51 -13.67
CA LEU A 17 5.92 18.83 -13.07
C LEU A 17 5.94 18.76 -11.55
N TYR A 18 5.34 17.72 -10.95
CA TYR A 18 5.43 17.49 -9.51
C TYR A 18 6.88 17.23 -9.05
N ALA A 19 7.63 16.39 -9.78
CA ALA A 19 9.03 16.09 -9.45
C ALA A 19 9.93 17.34 -9.51
N LYS A 20 9.66 18.26 -10.44
CA LYS A 20 10.38 19.52 -10.58
C LYS A 20 10.16 20.48 -9.40
N SER A 21 8.94 20.53 -8.86
CA SER A 21 8.58 21.53 -7.84
C SER A 21 7.52 21.00 -6.88
N PRO A 22 7.87 20.05 -5.99
CA PRO A 22 6.91 19.35 -5.14
C PRO A 22 6.16 20.28 -4.17
N ASN A 23 6.81 21.32 -3.66
CA ASN A 23 6.21 22.27 -2.70
C ASN A 23 5.25 23.27 -3.35
N ASN A 24 5.45 23.59 -4.63
CA ASN A 24 4.64 24.58 -5.35
C ASN A 24 3.60 23.94 -6.27
N ALA A 25 3.75 22.65 -6.59
CA ALA A 25 2.83 21.92 -7.44
C ALA A 25 1.47 21.74 -6.75
N ARG A 26 0.43 22.26 -7.40
CA ARG A 26 -0.96 22.10 -6.97
C ARG A 26 -1.74 21.29 -8.00
N TYR A 27 -2.29 20.18 -7.55
CA TYR A 27 -3.17 19.33 -8.31
C TYR A 27 -4.63 19.63 -7.94
N CYS A 28 -5.45 19.95 -8.93
CA CYS A 28 -6.87 20.30 -8.75
C CYS A 28 -7.75 19.38 -9.61
N VAL A 29 -8.84 18.91 -9.02
CA VAL A 29 -9.85 18.08 -9.66
C VAL A 29 -11.16 18.85 -9.69
N LYS A 30 -11.83 18.88 -10.84
CA LYS A 30 -13.18 19.42 -10.96
C LYS A 30 -14.07 18.40 -11.67
N TRP A 31 -15.08 17.91 -10.96
CA TRP A 31 -16.13 17.08 -11.50
C TRP A 31 -17.41 17.90 -11.70
N LYS A 32 -18.05 17.76 -12.86
CA LYS A 32 -19.38 18.34 -13.13
C LYS A 32 -20.34 17.22 -13.52
N SER A 33 -21.16 16.81 -12.55
CA SER A 33 -22.11 15.69 -12.69
C SER A 33 -23.11 15.90 -13.83
N SER A 34 -23.65 17.12 -13.97
CA SER A 34 -24.64 17.45 -15.01
C SER A 34 -24.13 17.31 -16.44
N GLU A 35 -22.82 17.43 -16.66
CA GLU A 35 -22.18 17.25 -17.97
C GLU A 35 -21.42 15.91 -18.09
N GLY A 36 -21.36 15.11 -17.02
CA GLY A 36 -20.48 13.94 -16.96
C GLY A 36 -19.00 14.26 -17.20
N LYS A 37 -18.55 15.47 -16.82
CA LYS A 37 -17.26 16.02 -17.23
C LYS A 37 -16.26 16.04 -16.09
N LEU A 38 -15.11 15.41 -16.32
CA LEU A 38 -13.94 15.45 -15.45
C LEU A 38 -12.89 16.38 -16.02
N VAL A 39 -12.44 17.33 -15.21
CA VAL A 39 -11.32 18.23 -15.53
C VAL A 39 -10.25 18.08 -14.45
N LEU A 40 -9.05 17.71 -14.88
CA LEU A 40 -7.86 17.62 -14.06
C LEU A 40 -6.92 18.77 -14.43
N LYS A 41 -6.30 19.38 -13.42
CA LYS A 41 -5.35 20.48 -13.59
C LYS A 41 -4.17 20.25 -12.66
N ILE A 42 -2.97 20.45 -13.14
CA ILE A 42 -1.78 20.58 -12.30
C ILE A 42 -0.98 21.81 -12.71
N THR A 43 -0.40 22.49 -11.72
CA THR A 43 0.36 23.73 -11.95
C THR A 43 1.38 23.98 -10.85
N ASP A 44 2.52 24.56 -11.21
CA ASP A 44 3.58 25.04 -10.31
C ASP A 44 3.61 26.59 -10.22
N ASN A 45 2.50 27.24 -10.56
CA ASN A 45 2.34 28.69 -10.81
C ASN A 45 2.94 29.21 -12.12
N THR A 46 3.87 28.49 -12.75
CA THR A 46 4.53 28.94 -14.00
C THR A 46 3.96 28.22 -15.21
N THR A 47 3.88 26.90 -15.10
CA THR A 47 3.33 26.00 -16.09
C THR A 47 1.99 25.47 -15.58
N CYS A 48 1.05 25.30 -16.49
CA CYS A 48 -0.23 24.73 -16.15
C CYS A 48 -0.75 23.88 -17.29
N ILE A 49 -0.92 22.60 -16.99
CA ILE A 49 -1.45 21.58 -17.86
C ILE A 49 -2.82 21.13 -17.36
N LYS A 50 -3.69 20.83 -18.31
CA LYS A 50 -5.07 20.38 -18.05
C LYS A 50 -5.38 19.15 -18.86
N PHE A 51 -6.15 18.25 -18.26
CA PHE A 51 -6.80 17.15 -18.97
C PHE A 51 -8.30 17.25 -18.77
N LYS A 52 -9.06 17.01 -19.83
CA LYS A 52 -10.51 17.08 -19.83
C LYS A 52 -11.05 15.86 -20.53
N THR A 53 -11.98 15.17 -19.89
CA THR A 53 -12.64 14.00 -20.47
C THR A 53 -14.12 13.96 -20.06
N TYR A 54 -14.91 13.31 -20.90
CA TYR A 54 -16.31 12.96 -20.64
C TYR A 54 -16.49 11.45 -20.45
N SER A 55 -15.41 10.67 -20.65
CA SER A 55 -15.48 9.21 -20.59
C SER A 55 -15.14 8.71 -19.20
N SER A 56 -16.00 7.87 -18.65
CA SER A 56 -15.83 7.23 -17.34
C SER A 56 -14.67 6.23 -17.28
N ILE A 57 -14.15 5.77 -18.43
CA ILE A 57 -13.01 4.85 -18.50
C ILE A 57 -11.75 5.42 -17.82
N PHE A 58 -11.66 6.75 -17.73
CA PHE A 58 -10.52 7.43 -17.13
C PHE A 58 -10.64 7.52 -15.61
N LEU A 59 -11.75 7.13 -14.98
CA LEU A 59 -11.92 7.22 -13.51
C LEU A 59 -10.91 6.32 -12.77
N ASN A 60 -10.70 5.09 -13.25
CA ASN A 60 -9.70 4.18 -12.66
C ASN A 60 -8.27 4.73 -12.82
N ARG A 61 -7.97 5.33 -13.97
CA ARG A 61 -6.64 5.92 -14.23
C ARG A 61 -6.42 7.18 -13.40
N PHE A 62 -7.45 8.00 -13.27
CA PHE A 62 -7.48 9.17 -12.41
C PHE A 62 -7.22 8.78 -10.95
N GLU A 63 -7.91 7.76 -10.44
CA GLU A 63 -7.72 7.26 -9.08
C GLU A 63 -6.28 6.79 -8.83
N ALA A 64 -5.72 6.00 -9.76
CA ALA A 64 -4.33 5.57 -9.71
C ALA A 64 -3.33 6.75 -9.69
N LEU A 65 -3.56 7.79 -10.51
CA LEU A 65 -2.72 8.99 -10.53
C LEU A 65 -2.79 9.75 -9.19
N ASN A 66 -3.98 9.90 -8.60
CA ASN A 66 -4.13 10.57 -7.31
C ASN A 66 -3.37 9.83 -6.21
N LEU A 67 -3.51 8.50 -6.16
CA LEU A 67 -2.77 7.68 -5.19
C LEU A 67 -1.26 7.80 -5.39
N SER A 68 -0.78 7.79 -6.63
CA SER A 68 0.64 8.00 -6.97
C SER A 68 1.15 9.34 -6.43
N LEU A 69 0.44 10.44 -6.74
CA LEU A 69 0.81 11.78 -6.28
C LEU A 69 0.78 11.90 -4.75
N MET A 70 -0.29 11.42 -4.10
CA MET A 70 -0.39 11.43 -2.64
C MET A 70 0.74 10.64 -1.98
N ARG A 71 1.11 9.48 -2.53
CA ARG A 71 2.24 8.68 -2.03
C ARG A 71 3.56 9.45 -2.13
N LYS A 72 3.82 10.14 -3.25
CA LYS A 72 5.02 10.98 -3.42
C LYS A 72 5.02 12.20 -2.49
N MET A 73 3.86 12.72 -2.10
CA MET A 73 3.72 13.83 -1.15
C MET A 73 3.94 13.44 0.32
N GLN A 74 3.76 12.16 0.68
CA GLN A 74 3.91 11.70 2.06
C GLN A 74 5.36 11.62 2.56
N ASN A 75 6.35 11.92 1.70
CA ASN A 75 7.78 11.91 1.99
C ASN A 75 8.26 10.65 2.76
N LYS A 76 7.59 9.52 2.53
CA LYS A 76 8.00 8.21 3.04
C LYS A 76 8.91 7.58 2.00
N ARG A 77 10.17 7.35 2.37
CA ARG A 77 11.09 6.55 1.57
C ARG A 77 10.50 5.15 1.48
N LEU A 78 10.15 4.71 0.27
CA LEU A 78 9.79 3.32 0.05
C LEU A 78 11.05 2.50 0.33
N GLU A 79 11.05 1.83 1.47
CA GLU A 79 12.11 0.93 1.87
C GLU A 79 12.04 -0.26 0.92
N MET A 80 13.02 -0.36 0.04
CA MET A 80 13.13 -1.50 -0.87
C MET A 80 13.45 -2.73 0.01
N PRO A 81 12.72 -3.85 -0.11
CA PRO A 81 13.02 -5.04 0.67
C PRO A 81 14.46 -5.49 0.40
N PRO A 82 15.20 -5.89 1.44
CA PRO A 82 16.62 -6.24 1.31
C PRO A 82 16.78 -7.41 0.33
N THR A 83 17.57 -7.18 -0.71
CA THR A 83 18.11 -8.23 -1.56
C THR A 83 18.97 -9.14 -0.68
N HIS A 84 18.55 -10.38 -0.48
CA HIS A 84 19.31 -11.39 0.26
C HIS A 84 20.63 -11.69 -0.47
N THR A 85 21.74 -11.17 0.03
CA THR A 85 23.08 -11.72 -0.19
C THR A 85 23.34 -12.80 0.87
N PRO A 86 23.54 -14.08 0.51
CA PRO A 86 23.98 -15.08 1.47
C PRO A 86 25.49 -14.90 1.72
N GLU A 87 25.86 -14.23 2.81
CA GLU A 87 27.24 -14.13 3.26
C GLU A 87 27.51 -15.21 4.32
N VAL A 88 28.57 -15.99 4.05
CA VAL A 88 28.99 -17.21 4.73
C VAL A 88 29.46 -16.92 6.16
N SER A 89 28.94 -17.69 7.13
CA SER A 89 29.42 -17.69 8.52
C SER A 89 30.85 -18.24 8.62
N LEU A 90 31.77 -17.45 9.16
CA LEU A 90 32.98 -17.95 9.81
C LEU A 90 32.88 -17.66 11.31
N GLN A 91 32.62 -18.71 12.08
CA GLN A 91 32.66 -18.73 13.54
C GLN A 91 34.11 -18.85 13.99
N THR A 92 34.54 -18.02 14.94
CA THR A 92 35.76 -18.24 15.72
C THR A 92 35.39 -18.26 17.19
N GLU A 93 35.73 -19.38 17.82
CA GLU A 93 35.74 -19.68 19.25
C GLU A 93 36.25 -18.55 20.13
N GLN A 94 35.66 -18.38 21.32
CA GLN A 94 36.46 -18.48 22.55
C GLN A 94 35.61 -18.65 23.81
N ALA A 95 36.06 -19.63 24.59
CA ALA A 95 35.50 -20.18 25.80
C ALA A 95 35.48 -19.19 26.98
N ARG A 96 34.65 -19.49 28.01
CA ARG A 96 35.15 -19.99 29.31
C ARG A 96 34.08 -19.95 30.42
N ALA A 97 33.96 -21.13 31.05
CA ALA A 97 33.65 -21.42 32.46
C ALA A 97 32.22 -21.23 33.02
N SER A 98 31.55 -22.37 33.21
CA SER A 98 30.64 -22.64 34.35
C SER A 98 31.44 -22.80 35.65
N PRO A 99 30.80 -22.71 36.84
CA PRO A 99 30.37 -23.95 37.52
C PRO A 99 29.00 -23.90 38.27
N LEU A 100 28.37 -25.08 38.32
CA LEU A 100 27.18 -25.57 39.08
C LEU A 100 27.43 -25.66 40.63
N PRO A 101 26.60 -26.33 41.50
CA PRO A 101 25.17 -26.78 41.48
C PRO A 101 24.37 -26.59 42.81
N GLY A 102 23.07 -26.94 42.79
CA GLY A 102 22.29 -27.45 43.95
C GLY A 102 21.04 -26.61 44.28
N ALA A 103 19.85 -27.13 44.57
CA ALA A 103 19.34 -28.50 44.70
C ALA A 103 17.79 -28.46 44.67
N THR A 104 17.16 -29.51 44.11
CA THR A 104 15.89 -30.18 44.56
C THR A 104 14.58 -29.35 44.64
N SER A 105 13.41 -29.72 44.11
CA SER A 105 12.78 -31.06 43.97
C SER A 105 11.51 -31.00 43.09
N SER A 106 11.19 -32.12 42.41
CA SER A 106 9.85 -32.74 42.16
C SER A 106 8.74 -31.92 41.46
N SER A 107 7.95 -32.39 40.49
CA SER A 107 7.65 -33.74 39.95
C SER A 107 6.73 -33.60 38.72
N VAL A 108 6.89 -34.45 37.71
CA VAL A 108 5.89 -34.80 36.65
C VAL A 108 5.29 -36.18 37.02
N PRO A 109 4.20 -36.75 36.41
CA PRO A 109 3.65 -36.48 35.06
C PRO A 109 2.12 -36.72 34.81
N SER A 110 1.72 -36.52 33.54
CA SER A 110 0.69 -37.23 32.73
C SER A 110 -0.84 -37.09 32.97
N ALA A 111 -1.52 -36.81 31.85
CA ALA A 111 -2.97 -36.90 31.53
C ALA A 111 -3.51 -38.36 31.62
N PRO A 112 -4.81 -38.73 31.38
CA PRO A 112 -5.77 -38.21 30.37
C PRO A 112 -7.28 -38.20 30.75
N GLY A 113 -8.14 -37.66 29.86
CA GLY A 113 -9.61 -37.87 29.94
C GLY A 113 -10.46 -36.82 29.22
N THR A 114 -10.82 -37.09 27.96
CA THR A 114 -11.87 -36.44 27.13
C THR A 114 -13.29 -36.94 27.53
N PRO A 115 -14.43 -36.60 26.87
CA PRO A 115 -14.76 -35.66 25.76
C PRO A 115 -16.05 -34.83 26.04
N VAL A 116 -16.62 -34.24 24.96
CA VAL A 116 -17.99 -33.70 24.69
C VAL A 116 -18.09 -32.18 24.67
N SER A 117 -18.73 -31.49 23.72
CA SER A 117 -19.43 -31.78 22.45
C SER A 117 -19.80 -30.41 21.85
N GLY A 118 -20.01 -30.30 20.53
CA GLY A 118 -20.87 -29.24 19.99
C GLY A 118 -20.46 -28.57 18.67
N GLY A 119 -20.34 -29.33 17.59
CA GLY A 119 -20.29 -28.77 16.23
C GLY A 119 -21.69 -28.35 15.75
N VAL A 120 -21.85 -27.10 15.30
CA VAL A 120 -23.11 -26.55 14.79
C VAL A 120 -23.23 -26.78 13.27
N LYS A 121 -24.24 -27.58 12.89
CA LYS A 121 -24.64 -27.90 11.51
C LYS A 121 -25.31 -26.73 10.80
N LYS A 122 -24.86 -26.45 9.57
CA LYS A 122 -25.60 -25.71 8.52
C LYS A 122 -26.91 -26.44 8.16
N LYS A 123 -28.03 -25.72 8.14
CA LYS A 123 -29.28 -26.10 7.44
C LYS A 123 -29.86 -24.87 6.72
N LYS A 124 -30.17 -25.07 5.43
CA LYS A 124 -30.97 -24.24 4.49
C LYS A 124 -31.96 -25.25 3.82
N PRO A 125 -33.08 -24.90 3.14
CA PRO A 125 -33.85 -23.65 2.97
C PRO A 125 -35.34 -23.78 3.42
N LYS A 126 -36.14 -22.69 3.40
CA LYS A 126 -37.61 -22.80 3.24
C LYS A 126 -38.23 -21.64 2.43
N LYS A 127 -38.61 -22.01 1.20
CA LYS A 127 -39.76 -21.61 0.35
C LYS A 127 -40.49 -20.29 0.64
N LYS A 128 -40.49 -19.38 -0.34
CA LYS A 128 -41.50 -18.32 -0.53
C LYS A 128 -42.30 -18.65 -1.81
N LYS A 129 -43.57 -18.25 -1.76
CA LYS A 129 -44.67 -18.34 -2.74
C LYS A 129 -44.28 -18.62 -4.19
#